data_AF-A0A3N1Q5Z4-F1
#
_entry.id   AF-A0A3N1Q5Z4-F1
#
_cell.length_a   1.000
_cell.length_b   1.000
_cell.length_c   1.000
_cell.angle_alpha   90.00
_cell.angle_beta   90.00
_cell.angle_gamma   90.00
#
_symmetry.space_group_name_H-M   'P 1'
#
loop_
_entity.id
_entity.type
_entity.pdbx_description
1 polymer ?
#
loop_
_entity_poly.entity_id
_entity_poly.type
_entity_poly.pdbx_seq_one_letter_code
_entity_poly.pdbx_strand_id
1 'polypeptide(L)'
;MSEELKPQLAPRVEKYVVENGPMTVEMRTERKGLSQLGGGFARFDKGGATAPWKLPYEEILCVVTGTLRLTFGGEVVEARPGDVVTIPRGAEVIYEGEAGTSAFYALTPADWYREFPNGL
;
A
#
# COMPACT_ATOMS: atom_id res chain seq x y z
N MET A 1 -12.70 10.65 29.99
CA MET A 1 -13.20 11.35 28.79
C MET A 1 -13.21 10.34 27.66
N SER A 2 -14.37 10.00 27.10
CA SER A 2 -14.43 9.15 25.90
C SER A 2 -13.82 9.92 24.73
N GLU A 3 -12.81 9.36 24.06
CA GLU A 3 -12.39 9.91 22.77
C GLU A 3 -13.57 9.88 21.81
N GLU A 4 -13.91 11.04 21.26
CA GLU A 4 -15.04 11.20 20.36
C GLU A 4 -14.73 10.52 19.01
N LEU A 5 -15.47 9.45 18.70
CA LEU A 5 -15.36 8.72 17.44
C LEU A 5 -15.94 9.56 16.29
N LYS A 6 -15.09 10.35 15.64
CA LYS A 6 -15.47 11.18 14.49
C LYS A 6 -14.62 10.90 13.26
N PRO A 7 -15.18 11.03 12.04
CA PRO A 7 -14.40 10.95 10.81
C PRO A 7 -13.24 11.96 10.82
N GLN A 8 -12.09 11.54 10.28
CA GLN A 8 -10.90 12.38 10.19
C GLN A 8 -10.37 12.38 8.76
N LEU A 9 -9.94 13.55 8.29
CA LEU A 9 -9.15 13.62 7.06
C LEU A 9 -7.75 13.03 7.31
N ALA A 10 -7.25 12.28 6.33
CA ALA A 10 -5.93 11.66 6.32
C ALA A 10 -5.02 12.31 5.25
N PRO A 11 -4.56 13.55 5.48
CA PRO A 11 -3.73 14.27 4.50
C PRO A 11 -2.35 13.62 4.36
N ARG A 12 -1.64 14.00 3.29
CA ARG A 12 -0.23 13.61 3.11
C ARG A 12 0.58 14.25 4.21
N VAL A 13 1.49 13.48 4.80
CA VAL A 13 2.44 13.98 5.79
C VAL A 13 3.80 13.41 5.41
N GLU A 14 4.76 14.27 5.04
CA GLU A 14 6.08 13.83 4.53
C GLU A 14 6.82 12.89 5.49
N LYS A 15 6.61 13.05 6.81
CA LYS A 15 7.19 12.16 7.82
C LYS A 15 6.77 10.69 7.65
N TYR A 16 5.62 10.42 7.04
CA TYR A 16 5.06 9.08 6.85
C TYR A 16 5.12 8.64 5.38
N VAL A 17 6.06 9.22 4.64
CA VAL A 17 6.40 8.81 3.27
C VAL A 17 7.69 7.99 3.34
N VAL A 18 7.66 6.79 2.76
CA VAL A 18 8.79 5.85 2.75
C VAL A 18 9.02 5.40 1.31
N GLU A 19 10.29 5.30 0.93
CA GLU A 19 10.67 4.74 -0.37
C GLU A 19 10.92 3.23 -0.23
N ASN A 20 10.35 2.45 -1.14
CA ASN A 20 10.63 1.03 -1.34
C ASN A 20 11.05 0.82 -2.80
N GLY A 21 12.34 1.00 -3.06
CA GLY A 21 12.87 1.00 -4.43
C GLY A 21 12.21 2.10 -5.28
N PRO A 22 11.54 1.76 -6.41
CA PRO A 22 10.86 2.74 -7.25
C PRO A 22 9.47 3.15 -6.74
N MET A 23 8.98 2.50 -5.68
CA MET A 23 7.66 2.76 -5.12
C MET A 23 7.77 3.69 -3.92
N THR A 24 7.08 4.82 -3.97
CA THR A 24 6.86 5.69 -2.82
C THR A 24 5.58 5.27 -2.10
N VAL A 25 5.68 4.97 -0.81
CA VAL A 25 4.57 4.56 0.05
C VAL A 25 4.21 5.71 0.99
N GLU A 26 2.98 6.22 0.86
CA GLU A 26 2.44 7.27 1.70
C GLU A 26 1.48 6.65 2.73
N MET A 27 1.89 6.52 4.00
CA MET A 27 1.04 6.00 5.08
C MET A 27 0.10 7.10 5.60
N ARG A 28 -1.15 7.13 5.12
CA ARG A 28 -2.09 8.24 5.38
C ARG A 28 -2.87 8.08 6.68
N THR A 29 -3.28 6.87 7.02
CA THR A 29 -4.20 6.63 8.16
C THR A 29 -3.50 6.26 9.48
N GLU A 30 -2.16 6.20 9.50
CA GLU A 30 -1.37 5.89 10.69
C GLU A 30 -1.78 6.81 11.86
N ARG A 31 -2.19 6.21 12.99
CA ARG A 31 -2.65 6.90 14.21
C ARG A 31 -3.91 7.78 14.04
N LYS A 32 -4.79 7.47 13.09
CA LYS A 32 -6.07 8.19 12.87
C LYS A 32 -7.29 7.52 13.52
N GLY A 33 -7.11 6.88 14.67
CA GLY A 33 -8.21 6.29 15.45
C GLY A 33 -8.76 4.97 14.90
N LEU A 34 -8.11 4.37 13.91
CA LEU A 34 -8.43 3.03 13.41
C LEU A 34 -7.68 1.98 14.23
N SER A 35 -8.37 0.89 14.58
CA SER A 35 -7.82 -0.17 15.44
C SER A 35 -7.00 -1.21 14.67
N GLN A 36 -7.40 -1.52 13.43
CA GLN A 36 -6.79 -2.58 12.61
C GLN A 36 -6.57 -2.16 11.15
N LEU A 37 -7.32 -1.19 10.65
CA LEU A 37 -7.28 -0.80 9.23
C LEU A 37 -6.24 0.29 8.97
N GLY A 38 -5.33 0.02 8.05
CA GLY A 38 -4.35 0.96 7.53
C GLY A 38 -4.67 1.30 6.08
N GLY A 39 -4.21 2.45 5.60
CA GLY A 39 -4.35 2.82 4.21
C GLY A 39 -3.58 4.05 3.80
N GLY A 40 -3.40 4.19 2.51
CA GLY A 40 -2.51 5.19 1.94
C GLY A 40 -2.40 5.11 0.43
N PHE A 41 -1.31 5.67 -0.11
CA PHE A 41 -1.04 5.60 -1.54
C PHE A 41 0.31 4.95 -1.81
N ALA A 42 0.35 4.06 -2.79
CA ALA A 42 1.57 3.61 -3.47
C ALA A 42 1.71 4.42 -4.75
N ARG A 43 2.90 4.98 -5.02
CA ARG A 43 3.17 5.81 -6.20
C ARG A 43 4.45 5.37 -6.90
N PHE A 44 4.44 5.45 -8.22
CA PHE A 44 5.58 5.18 -9.08
C PHE A 44 5.83 6.39 -9.97
N ASP A 45 6.43 7.44 -9.43
CA ASP A 45 6.58 8.70 -10.16
C ASP A 45 7.48 8.55 -11.41
N LYS A 46 8.49 7.67 -11.34
CA LYS A 46 9.42 7.36 -12.45
C LYS A 46 9.21 5.97 -13.05
N GLY A 47 8.25 5.21 -12.53
CA GLY A 47 8.04 3.81 -12.87
C GLY A 47 9.11 2.87 -12.29
N GLY A 48 8.93 1.57 -12.52
CA GLY A 48 9.87 0.52 -12.12
C GLY A 48 9.22 -0.55 -11.26
N ALA A 49 10.00 -1.58 -10.91
CA ALA A 49 9.57 -2.72 -10.11
C ALA A 49 10.29 -2.78 -8.75
N THR A 50 9.56 -3.13 -7.69
CA THR A 50 10.11 -3.34 -6.35
C THR A 50 10.94 -4.63 -6.26
N ALA A 51 11.65 -4.83 -5.16
CA ALA A 51 12.06 -6.17 -4.78
C ALA A 51 10.82 -7.03 -4.44
N PRO A 52 10.91 -8.37 -4.52
CA PRO A 52 9.86 -9.26 -4.04
C PRO A 52 9.58 -9.02 -2.56
N TRP A 53 8.31 -8.93 -2.19
CA TRP A 53 7.88 -8.73 -0.81
C TRP A 53 6.88 -9.80 -0.42
N LYS A 54 7.15 -10.50 0.69
CA LYS A 54 6.20 -11.46 1.27
C LYS A 54 5.33 -10.77 2.30
N LEU A 55 4.07 -10.51 1.96
CA LEU A 55 3.16 -9.70 2.78
C LEU A 55 2.79 -10.44 4.08
N PRO A 56 3.09 -9.89 5.27
CA PRO A 56 2.59 -10.44 6.53
C PRO A 56 1.14 -10.02 6.83
N TYR A 57 0.47 -9.31 5.94
CA TYR A 57 -0.88 -8.75 6.08
C TYR A 57 -1.73 -9.03 4.84
N GLU A 58 -3.03 -8.79 4.95
CA GLU A 58 -3.92 -8.73 3.78
C GLU A 58 -3.93 -7.31 3.21
N GLU A 59 -4.00 -7.16 1.89
CA GLU A 59 -4.00 -5.87 1.21
C GLU A 59 -5.02 -5.80 0.08
N ILE A 60 -5.63 -4.63 -0.09
CA ILE A 60 -6.45 -4.27 -1.25
C ILE A 60 -5.79 -3.05 -1.89
N LEU A 61 -5.68 -3.06 -3.21
CA LEU A 61 -5.23 -1.93 -4.02
C LEU A 61 -6.34 -1.48 -4.97
N CYS A 62 -6.52 -0.19 -5.12
CA CYS A 62 -7.36 0.42 -6.16
C CYS A 62 -6.48 1.36 -6.97
N VAL A 63 -6.33 1.09 -8.27
CA VAL A 63 -5.51 1.94 -9.15
C VAL A 63 -6.27 3.24 -9.42
N VAL A 64 -5.61 4.37 -9.15
CA VAL A 64 -6.17 5.71 -9.33
C VAL A 64 -5.67 6.31 -10.64
N THR A 65 -4.39 6.14 -10.97
CA THR A 65 -3.78 6.57 -12.23
C THR A 65 -2.74 5.57 -12.71
N GLY A 66 -2.48 5.54 -14.02
CA GLY A 66 -1.44 4.72 -14.63
C GLY A 66 -1.78 3.23 -14.67
N THR A 67 -0.74 2.39 -14.72
CA THR A 67 -0.85 0.93 -14.85
C THR A 67 0.00 0.28 -13.78
N LEU A 68 -0.62 -0.55 -12.94
CA LEU A 68 0.05 -1.36 -11.91
C LEU A 68 0.07 -2.82 -12.36
N ARG A 69 1.24 -3.46 -12.30
CA ARG A 69 1.41 -4.89 -12.52
C ARG A 69 1.89 -5.53 -11.22
N LEU A 70 1.26 -6.63 -10.84
CA LEU A 70 1.65 -7.44 -9.69
C LEU A 70 2.12 -8.80 -10.20
N THR A 71 3.37 -9.13 -9.93
CA THR A 71 3.93 -10.45 -10.27
C THR A 71 3.95 -11.34 -9.02
N PHE A 72 3.42 -12.56 -9.13
CA PHE A 72 3.38 -13.55 -8.05
C PHE A 72 3.40 -14.96 -8.64
N GLY A 73 4.18 -15.88 -8.08
CA GLY A 73 4.17 -17.29 -8.52
C GLY A 73 4.46 -17.52 -10.02
N GLY A 74 5.10 -16.58 -10.71
CA GLY A 74 5.33 -16.62 -12.17
C GLY A 74 4.17 -16.07 -13.02
N GLU A 75 3.08 -15.63 -12.40
CA GLU A 75 1.94 -14.98 -13.04
C GLU A 75 2.00 -13.46 -12.87
N VAL A 76 1.31 -12.74 -13.76
CA VAL A 76 1.19 -11.27 -13.72
C VAL A 76 -0.27 -10.88 -13.79
N VAL A 77 -0.70 -10.04 -12.85
CA VAL A 77 -1.99 -9.34 -12.89
C VAL A 77 -1.74 -7.88 -13.22
N GLU A 78 -2.35 -7.39 -14.30
CA GLU A 78 -2.32 -5.98 -14.69
C GLU A 78 -3.62 -5.29 -14.28
N ALA A 79 -3.51 -4.15 -13.61
CA ALA A 79 -4.61 -3.32 -13.14
C ALA A 79 -4.46 -1.88 -13.66
N ARG A 80 -5.58 -1.31 -14.09
CA ARG A 80 -5.72 0.05 -14.67
C ARG A 80 -6.67 0.89 -13.82
N PRO A 81 -6.81 2.21 -14.08
CA PRO A 81 -7.59 3.09 -13.22
C PRO A 81 -9.03 2.60 -13.02
N GLY A 82 -9.42 2.44 -11.75
CA GLY A 82 -10.72 1.88 -11.35
C GLY A 82 -10.70 0.38 -11.02
N ASP A 83 -9.66 -0.35 -11.42
CA ASP A 83 -9.50 -1.75 -11.06
C ASP A 83 -9.09 -1.91 -9.59
N VAL A 84 -9.59 -2.98 -8.98
CA VAL A 84 -9.30 -3.36 -7.60
C VAL A 84 -8.62 -4.72 -7.58
N VAL A 85 -7.52 -4.81 -6.84
CA VAL A 85 -6.77 -6.06 -6.64
C VAL A 85 -6.72 -6.40 -5.16
N THR A 86 -6.88 -7.67 -4.83
CA THR A 86 -6.78 -8.20 -3.47
C THR A 86 -5.55 -9.08 -3.36
N ILE A 87 -4.74 -8.90 -2.33
CA ILE A 87 -3.55 -9.70 -2.06
C ILE A 87 -3.73 -10.40 -0.69
N PRO A 88 -3.76 -11.74 -0.65
CA PRO A 88 -3.91 -12.47 0.60
C PRO A 88 -2.60 -12.45 1.41
N ARG A 89 -2.73 -12.58 2.74
CA ARG A 89 -1.59 -12.73 3.64
C ARG A 89 -0.69 -13.90 3.22
N GLY A 90 0.61 -13.67 3.24
CA GLY A 90 1.64 -14.65 2.93
C GLY A 90 1.99 -14.74 1.45
N ALA A 91 1.27 -14.03 0.57
CA ALA A 91 1.65 -13.87 -0.83
C ALA A 91 3.00 -13.16 -0.96
N GLU A 92 3.83 -13.63 -1.87
CA GLU A 92 5.05 -12.95 -2.29
C GLU A 92 4.79 -12.24 -3.62
N VAL A 93 4.95 -10.92 -3.63
CA VAL A 93 4.52 -10.04 -4.74
C VAL A 93 5.64 -9.07 -5.10
N ILE A 94 5.82 -8.86 -6.40
CA ILE A 94 6.58 -7.73 -6.95
C ILE A 94 5.58 -6.70 -7.48
N TYR A 95 5.74 -5.45 -7.07
CA TYR A 95 4.91 -4.34 -7.54
C TYR A 95 5.66 -3.59 -8.64
N GLU A 96 5.06 -3.46 -9.81
CA GLU A 96 5.61 -2.71 -10.91
C GLU A 96 4.62 -1.66 -11.40
N GLY A 97 5.02 -0.39 -11.34
CA GLY A 97 4.22 0.71 -11.88
C GLY A 97 4.87 1.31 -13.12
N GLU A 98 4.06 1.70 -14.10
CA GLU A 98 4.49 2.65 -15.13
C GLU A 98 4.69 4.05 -14.51
N ALA A 99 5.47 4.91 -15.15
CA ALA A 99 5.69 6.28 -14.65
C ALA A 99 4.35 7.04 -14.51
N GLY A 100 4.13 7.64 -13.34
CA GLY A 100 2.88 8.33 -12.99
C GLY A 100 1.77 7.41 -12.45
N THR A 101 2.08 6.13 -12.20
CA THR A 101 1.12 5.21 -11.57
C THR A 101 0.89 5.57 -10.11
N SER A 102 -0.37 5.57 -9.69
CA SER A 102 -0.75 5.67 -8.28
C SER A 102 -1.89 4.73 -7.96
N ALA A 103 -1.81 4.07 -6.80
CA ALA A 103 -2.84 3.20 -6.28
C ALA A 103 -3.12 3.53 -4.81
N PHE A 104 -4.40 3.58 -4.43
CA PHE A 104 -4.78 3.58 -3.03
C PHE A 104 -4.65 2.16 -2.50
N TYR A 105 -3.99 1.98 -1.35
CA TYR A 105 -3.96 0.71 -0.65
C TYR A 105 -4.74 0.79 0.66
N ALA A 106 -5.33 -0.34 1.04
CA ALA A 106 -5.85 -0.59 2.38
C ALA A 106 -5.36 -1.95 2.86
N LEU A 107 -4.93 -2.04 4.11
CA LEU A 107 -4.34 -3.27 4.66
C LEU A 107 -4.77 -3.54 6.11
N THR A 108 -4.64 -4.80 6.52
CA THR A 108 -4.87 -5.22 7.91
C THR A 108 -3.94 -6.37 8.33
N PRO A 109 -3.32 -6.30 9.53
CA PRO A 109 -3.39 -5.20 10.49
C PRO A 109 -2.52 -4.00 10.10
N ALA A 110 -2.97 -2.78 10.43
CA ALA A 110 -2.28 -1.52 10.16
C ALA A 110 -0.89 -1.45 10.80
N ASP A 111 -0.74 -2.06 11.97
CA ASP A 111 0.47 -2.04 12.78
C ASP A 111 1.33 -3.30 12.59
N TRP A 112 1.23 -3.94 11.42
CA TRP A 112 2.02 -5.11 11.03
C TRP A 112 3.53 -4.90 11.29
N TYR A 113 4.04 -3.68 11.14
CA TYR A 113 5.45 -3.33 11.35
C TYR A 113 5.91 -3.51 12.81
N ARG A 114 4.99 -3.60 13.77
CA ARG A 114 5.35 -3.88 15.18
C ARG A 114 5.80 -5.33 15.38
N GLU A 115 5.20 -6.24 14.62
CA GLU A 115 5.55 -7.66 14.63
C GLU A 115 6.70 -7.95 13.66
N PHE A 116 6.82 -7.16 12.60
CA PHE A 116 7.85 -7.27 11.56
C PHE A 116 8.66 -5.96 11.42
N PRO A 117 9.50 -5.60 12.42
CA PRO A 117 10.15 -4.28 12.51
C PRO A 117 11.22 -4.01 11.44
N ASN A 118 11.70 -5.06 10.77
CA ASN A 118 12.65 -4.95 9.65
C ASN A 118 11.95 -5.03 8.29
N GLY A 119 10.61 -5.05 8.28
CA GLY A 119 9.82 -5.11 7.06
C GLY A 119 9.65 -3.72 6.47
N LEU A 120 10.57 -3.34 5.61
CA LEU A 120 10.44 -2.48 4.41
C LEU A 120 11.82 -2.43 3.75
#